data_AF-A0A7V6R7A6-F1
#
_entry.id   AF-A0A7V6R7A6-F1
#
_cell.length_a   1.000
_cell.length_b   1.000
_cell.length_c   1.000
_cell.angle_alpha   90.00
_cell.angle_beta   90.00
_cell.angle_gamma   90.00
#
_symmetry.space_group_name_H-M   'P 1'
#
loop_
_entity.id
_entity.type
_entity.pdbx_description
1 polymer ?
#
loop_
_entity_poly.entity_id
_entity_poly.type
_entity_poly.pdbx_seq_one_letter_code
_entity_poly.pdbx_strand_id
1 'polypeptide(L)'
;IDWNSVEKEITKQKGNGDITYGGLRHGHTFLQLCDIRGYENLIIDMADDEPNLRKLINMVEEFNMAIINKYLSIGVDILTYPEDLGMQNGPMLSPEYFRRYIKPSYQRMMKPARDKGVIVHMHSDGYICDLVDDLIDGGVEIINLQDLVNGIDWIAGKFAGKVCVELDIDRQSVTVHGTPQQVDALIREEVEKIGRKEGGLMMVYGLYPGTPLKNAKALMDAMEKYAFFFN
;
A
#
# COMPACT_ATOMS: atom_id res chain seq x y z
N ILE A 1 -20.16 -6.87 -5.76
CA ILE A 1 -19.08 -7.86 -5.94
C ILE A 1 -19.73 -9.19 -6.23
N ASP A 2 -19.40 -9.83 -7.36
CA ASP A 2 -19.84 -11.20 -7.64
C ASP A 2 -18.96 -12.17 -6.86
N TRP A 3 -19.38 -12.50 -5.64
CA TRP A 3 -18.61 -13.34 -4.73
C TRP A 3 -18.44 -14.78 -5.23
N ASN A 4 -19.36 -15.29 -6.05
CA ASN A 4 -19.24 -16.65 -6.59
C ASN A 4 -18.13 -16.71 -7.64
N SER A 5 -18.00 -15.66 -8.46
CA SER A 5 -16.90 -15.55 -9.42
C SER A 5 -15.56 -15.40 -8.72
N VAL A 6 -15.48 -14.53 -7.70
CA VAL A 6 -14.28 -14.31 -6.89
C VAL A 6 -13.82 -15.59 -6.19
N GLU A 7 -14.73 -16.34 -5.56
CA GLU A 7 -14.40 -17.59 -4.87
C GLU A 7 -13.89 -18.68 -5.82
N LYS A 8 -14.50 -18.80 -7.02
CA LYS A 8 -14.02 -19.74 -8.04
C LYS A 8 -12.60 -19.41 -8.49
N GLU A 9 -12.30 -18.14 -8.71
CA GLU A 9 -10.97 -17.71 -9.16
C GLU A 9 -9.91 -17.94 -8.07
N ILE A 10 -10.19 -17.56 -6.81
CA ILE A 10 -9.28 -17.82 -5.68
C ILE A 10 -9.05 -19.32 -5.50
N THR A 11 -10.10 -20.14 -5.56
CA THR A 11 -9.98 -21.60 -5.42
C THR A 11 -9.11 -22.19 -6.55
N LYS A 12 -9.28 -21.70 -7.77
CA LYS A 12 -8.47 -22.11 -8.93
C LYS A 12 -7.00 -21.73 -8.76
N GLN A 13 -6.70 -20.50 -8.33
CA GLN A 13 -5.34 -20.03 -8.07
C GLN A 13 -4.67 -20.89 -6.98
N LYS A 14 -5.36 -21.14 -5.86
CA LYS A 14 -4.85 -22.05 -4.83
C LYS A 14 -4.61 -23.46 -5.35
N GLY A 15 -5.49 -23.97 -6.20
CA GLY A 15 -5.34 -25.27 -6.85
C GLY A 15 -4.09 -25.38 -7.74
N ASN A 16 -3.61 -24.25 -8.28
CA ASN A 16 -2.36 -24.17 -9.05
C ASN A 16 -1.11 -23.95 -8.19
N GLY A 17 -1.28 -23.69 -6.88
CA GLY A 17 -0.18 -23.29 -5.99
C GLY A 17 0.17 -21.79 -6.05
N ASP A 18 -0.68 -20.97 -6.66
CA ASP A 18 -0.50 -19.52 -6.74
C ASP A 18 -0.82 -18.84 -5.39
N ILE A 19 -0.13 -17.74 -5.08
CA ILE A 19 -0.47 -16.88 -3.93
C ILE A 19 -1.74 -16.10 -4.26
N THR A 20 -2.71 -16.12 -3.36
CA THR A 20 -4.00 -15.47 -3.56
C THR A 20 -4.16 -14.18 -2.79
N TYR A 21 -4.75 -13.20 -3.46
CA TYR A 21 -5.01 -11.86 -2.92
C TYR A 21 -6.52 -11.62 -2.80
N GLY A 22 -6.91 -10.96 -1.72
CA GLY A 22 -8.21 -10.29 -1.57
C GLY A 22 -7.98 -8.89 -1.01
N GLY A 23 -8.99 -8.04 -0.97
CA GLY A 23 -8.78 -6.73 -0.38
C GLY A 23 -9.95 -5.77 -0.47
N LEU A 24 -9.75 -4.62 0.16
CA LEU A 24 -10.68 -3.51 0.06
C LEU A 24 -10.46 -2.74 -1.25
N ARG A 25 -11.44 -1.91 -1.60
CA ARG A 25 -11.28 -0.93 -2.69
C ARG A 25 -10.23 0.11 -2.29
N HIS A 26 -9.57 0.71 -3.28
CA HIS A 26 -8.71 1.87 -3.06
C HIS A 26 -9.45 3.00 -2.35
N GLY A 27 -8.82 3.61 -1.35
CA GLY A 27 -9.42 4.66 -0.54
C GLY A 27 -10.52 4.13 0.38
N HIS A 28 -10.25 3.02 1.08
CA HIS A 28 -11.29 2.28 1.77
C HIS A 28 -11.89 3.03 2.97
N THR A 29 -11.12 3.92 3.62
CA THR A 29 -11.56 4.59 4.85
C THR A 29 -11.24 6.08 4.86
N PHE A 30 -9.98 6.52 4.90
CA PHE A 30 -9.69 7.95 5.05
C PHE A 30 -10.15 8.73 3.82
N LEU A 31 -9.76 8.31 2.63
CA LEU A 31 -10.26 8.89 1.38
C LEU A 31 -11.78 8.73 1.24
N GLN A 32 -12.36 7.61 1.67
CA GLN A 32 -13.82 7.47 1.65
C GLN A 32 -14.53 8.52 2.52
N LEU A 33 -13.95 8.85 3.68
CA LEU A 33 -14.47 9.91 4.53
C LEU A 33 -14.30 11.28 3.85
N CYS A 34 -13.17 11.50 3.16
CA CYS A 34 -12.96 12.70 2.34
C CYS A 34 -14.00 12.82 1.24
N ASP A 35 -14.36 11.73 0.54
CA ASP A 35 -15.39 11.74 -0.50
C ASP A 35 -16.78 12.08 0.05
N ILE A 36 -17.10 11.59 1.25
CA ILE A 36 -18.42 11.78 1.88
C ILE A 36 -18.56 13.19 2.48
N ARG A 37 -17.52 13.68 3.16
CA ARG A 37 -17.57 14.95 3.91
C ARG A 37 -16.99 16.13 3.16
N GLY A 38 -16.11 15.89 2.19
CA GLY A 38 -15.13 16.85 1.70
C GLY A 38 -13.94 16.91 2.65
N TYR A 39 -12.72 16.99 2.09
CA TYR A 39 -11.48 16.98 2.85
C TYR A 39 -11.43 18.06 3.94
N GLU A 40 -11.71 19.32 3.61
CA GLU A 40 -11.67 20.43 4.58
C GLU A 40 -12.65 20.24 5.74
N ASN A 41 -13.90 19.88 5.44
CA ASN A 41 -14.91 19.62 6.48
C ASN A 41 -14.51 18.42 7.35
N LEU A 42 -13.92 17.37 6.78
CA LEU A 42 -13.46 16.22 7.55
C LEU A 42 -12.38 16.62 8.56
N ILE A 43 -11.42 17.46 8.15
CA ILE A 43 -10.37 17.95 9.05
C ILE A 43 -10.96 18.86 10.14
N ILE A 44 -11.94 19.71 9.81
CA ILE A 44 -12.67 20.53 10.80
C ILE A 44 -13.43 19.63 11.79
N ASP A 45 -14.18 18.64 11.28
CA ASP A 45 -14.90 17.66 12.11
C ASP A 45 -13.95 16.93 13.08
N MET A 46 -12.71 16.63 12.66
CA MET A 46 -11.67 16.05 13.53
C MET A 46 -11.14 17.06 14.57
N ALA A 47 -10.96 18.32 14.19
CA ALA A 47 -10.46 19.36 15.08
C ALA A 47 -11.47 19.74 16.18
N ASP A 48 -12.75 19.81 15.82
CA ASP A 48 -13.85 20.17 16.71
C ASP A 48 -14.38 18.96 17.52
N ASP A 49 -13.82 17.76 17.29
CA ASP A 49 -14.30 16.48 17.83
C ASP A 49 -15.80 16.27 17.59
N GLU A 50 -16.24 16.52 16.35
CA GLU A 50 -17.64 16.42 15.94
C GLU A 50 -18.20 15.04 16.31
N PRO A 51 -19.25 14.98 17.17
CA PRO A 51 -19.72 13.71 17.73
C PRO A 51 -20.18 12.71 16.67
N ASN A 52 -20.66 13.18 15.52
CA ASN A 52 -21.12 12.32 14.44
C ASN A 52 -19.96 11.70 13.62
N LEU A 53 -18.75 12.25 13.70
CA LEU A 53 -17.61 11.73 12.94
C LEU A 53 -17.28 10.28 13.31
N ARG A 54 -17.30 9.94 14.60
CA ARG A 54 -17.05 8.56 15.05
C ARG A 54 -18.10 7.59 14.55
N LYS A 55 -19.37 8.04 14.48
CA LYS A 55 -20.46 7.25 13.91
C LYS A 55 -20.23 6.99 12.43
N LEU A 56 -19.81 8.01 11.68
CA LEU A 56 -19.49 7.86 10.26
C LEU A 56 -18.31 6.90 10.03
N ILE A 57 -17.22 7.04 10.80
CA ILE A 57 -16.07 6.13 10.75
C ILE A 57 -16.53 4.69 10.99
N ASN A 58 -17.38 4.46 12.00
CA ASN A 58 -17.89 3.13 12.30
C ASN A 58 -18.74 2.55 11.15
N MET A 59 -19.57 3.36 10.48
CA MET A 59 -20.37 2.90 9.34
C MET A 59 -19.49 2.48 8.15
N VAL A 60 -18.42 3.24 7.86
CA VAL A 60 -17.44 2.87 6.82
C VAL A 60 -16.67 1.61 7.21
N GLU A 61 -16.26 1.52 8.48
CA GLU A 61 -15.60 0.33 9.03
C GLU A 61 -16.47 -0.92 8.92
N GLU A 62 -17.75 -0.87 9.31
CA GLU A 62 -18.68 -1.99 9.23
C GLU A 62 -18.85 -2.50 7.79
N PHE A 63 -18.97 -1.57 6.83
CA PHE A 63 -19.03 -1.91 5.41
C PHE A 63 -17.75 -2.64 4.95
N ASN A 64 -16.58 -2.09 5.28
CA ASN A 64 -15.30 -2.70 4.94
C ASN A 64 -15.12 -4.07 5.63
N MET A 65 -15.55 -4.19 6.89
CA MET A 65 -15.46 -5.43 7.66
C MET A 65 -16.27 -6.57 7.04
N ALA A 66 -17.43 -6.29 6.42
CA ALA A 66 -18.20 -7.30 5.69
C ALA A 66 -17.41 -7.87 4.49
N ILE A 67 -16.67 -7.01 3.78
CA ILE A 67 -15.82 -7.40 2.65
C ILE A 67 -14.61 -8.22 3.14
N ILE A 68 -13.92 -7.74 4.17
CA ILE A 68 -12.80 -8.43 4.83
C ILE A 68 -13.22 -9.84 5.24
N ASN A 69 -14.31 -9.97 6.00
CA ASN A 69 -14.80 -11.26 6.47
C ASN A 69 -15.14 -12.21 5.32
N LYS A 70 -15.63 -11.70 4.19
CA LYS A 70 -15.91 -12.53 3.03
C LYS A 70 -14.63 -13.07 2.39
N TYR A 71 -13.61 -12.25 2.16
CA TYR A 71 -12.31 -12.73 1.68
C TYR A 71 -11.65 -13.73 2.65
N LEU A 72 -11.73 -13.45 3.96
CA LEU A 72 -11.22 -14.36 4.99
C LEU A 72 -12.02 -15.66 5.12
N SER A 73 -13.26 -15.72 4.64
CA SER A 73 -14.06 -16.95 4.57
C SER A 73 -13.70 -17.81 3.36
N ILE A 74 -13.29 -17.17 2.26
CA ILE A 74 -12.76 -17.85 1.06
C ILE A 74 -11.34 -18.35 1.33
N GLY A 75 -10.60 -17.63 2.19
CA GLY A 75 -9.30 -18.04 2.72
C GLY A 75 -8.12 -17.53 1.91
N VAL A 76 -8.12 -16.28 1.46
CA VAL A 76 -6.97 -15.66 0.76
C VAL A 76 -5.68 -15.69 1.58
N ASP A 77 -4.53 -15.63 0.91
CA ASP A 77 -3.21 -15.66 1.58
C ASP A 77 -2.74 -14.25 1.99
N ILE A 78 -3.08 -13.24 1.17
CA ILE A 78 -2.80 -11.83 1.43
C ILE A 78 -4.11 -11.03 1.36
N LEU A 79 -4.30 -10.11 2.30
CA LEU A 79 -5.41 -9.16 2.31
C LEU A 79 -4.89 -7.72 2.21
N THR A 80 -5.35 -7.00 1.18
CA THR A 80 -4.84 -5.67 0.84
C THR A 80 -5.75 -4.54 1.35
N TYR A 81 -5.11 -3.49 1.86
CA TYR A 81 -5.72 -2.28 2.42
C TYR A 81 -5.17 -1.03 1.71
N PRO A 82 -5.63 -0.73 0.49
CA PRO A 82 -5.13 0.41 -0.28
C PRO A 82 -5.75 1.75 0.13
N GLU A 83 -4.91 2.75 0.39
CA GLU A 83 -5.29 4.09 0.87
C GLU A 83 -4.22 5.13 0.55
N ASP A 84 -4.55 6.35 0.11
CA ASP A 84 -3.52 7.41 0.01
C ASP A 84 -3.53 8.29 1.26
N LEU A 85 -2.47 8.18 2.04
CA LEU A 85 -2.25 8.97 3.25
C LEU A 85 -1.19 10.06 3.05
N GLY A 86 -0.46 10.04 1.94
CA GLY A 86 0.65 10.94 1.66
C GLY A 86 0.33 12.03 0.64
N MET A 87 1.03 13.15 0.75
CA MET A 87 1.16 14.16 -0.30
C MET A 87 2.62 14.23 -0.75
N GLN A 88 2.97 15.14 -1.67
CA GLN A 88 4.36 15.34 -2.06
C GLN A 88 5.26 15.82 -0.91
N ASN A 89 4.68 16.52 0.06
CA ASN A 89 5.40 17.01 1.24
C ASN A 89 4.57 16.70 2.49
N GLY A 90 4.86 15.58 3.14
CA GLY A 90 4.18 15.16 4.36
C GLY A 90 2.86 14.41 4.13
N PRO A 91 2.25 13.90 5.22
CA PRO A 91 0.99 13.19 5.16
C PRO A 91 -0.22 14.12 4.98
N MET A 92 -1.28 13.63 4.35
CA MET A 92 -2.59 14.30 4.25
C MET A 92 -3.24 14.52 5.62
N LEU A 93 -2.91 13.68 6.60
CA LEU A 93 -3.43 13.79 7.96
C LEU A 93 -2.27 13.86 8.94
N SER A 94 -2.35 14.78 9.90
CA SER A 94 -1.31 14.86 10.94
C SER A 94 -1.20 13.51 11.69
N PRO A 95 0.01 13.10 12.13
CA PRO A 95 0.16 11.86 12.87
C PRO A 95 -0.72 11.80 14.14
N GLU A 96 -1.00 12.95 14.75
CA GLU A 96 -1.93 13.04 15.88
C GLU A 96 -3.36 12.66 15.50
N TYR A 97 -3.91 13.26 14.44
CA TYR A 97 -5.27 12.96 14.00
C TYR A 97 -5.37 11.55 13.41
N PHE A 98 -4.33 11.08 12.72
CA PHE A 98 -4.26 9.70 12.26
C PHE A 98 -4.39 8.72 13.43
N ARG A 99 -3.59 8.89 14.48
CA ARG A 99 -3.67 8.04 15.68
C ARG A 99 -5.00 8.13 16.41
N ARG A 100 -5.63 9.31 16.43
CA ARG A 100 -6.91 9.55 17.15
C ARG A 100 -8.12 8.99 16.41
N TYR A 101 -8.18 9.13 15.08
CA TYR A 101 -9.40 8.85 14.30
C TYR A 101 -9.27 7.65 13.35
N ILE A 102 -8.12 7.44 12.73
CA ILE A 102 -7.98 6.49 11.62
C ILE A 102 -7.30 5.18 12.05
N LYS A 103 -6.13 5.26 12.68
CA LYS A 103 -5.35 4.10 13.16
C LYS A 103 -6.19 3.08 13.94
N PRO A 104 -7.08 3.47 14.88
CA PRO A 104 -7.88 2.50 15.63
C PRO A 104 -8.82 1.69 14.73
N SER A 105 -9.36 2.31 13.69
CA SER A 105 -10.21 1.62 12.70
C SER A 105 -9.39 0.64 11.88
N TYR A 106 -8.19 1.01 11.45
CA TYR A 106 -7.31 0.14 10.67
C TYR A 106 -6.90 -1.09 11.48
N GLN A 107 -6.50 -0.88 12.73
CA GLN A 107 -6.14 -1.95 13.64
C GLN A 107 -7.29 -2.96 13.84
N ARG A 108 -8.52 -2.48 13.98
CA ARG A 108 -9.72 -3.34 14.08
C ARG A 108 -10.00 -4.08 12.78
N MET A 109 -9.91 -3.42 11.63
CA MET A 109 -10.10 -4.03 10.30
C MET A 109 -9.02 -5.05 9.94
N MET A 110 -7.78 -4.83 10.35
CA MET A 110 -6.66 -5.75 10.09
C MET A 110 -6.62 -6.92 11.08
N LYS A 111 -7.19 -6.77 12.28
CA LYS A 111 -7.13 -7.79 13.34
C LYS A 111 -7.62 -9.18 12.87
N PRO A 112 -8.78 -9.33 12.17
CA PRO A 112 -9.24 -10.64 11.73
C PRO A 112 -8.30 -11.35 10.75
N ALA A 113 -7.58 -10.60 9.91
CA ALA A 113 -6.57 -11.16 9.00
C ALA A 113 -5.38 -11.68 9.79
N ARG A 114 -4.82 -10.84 10.69
CA ARG A 114 -3.70 -11.21 11.57
C ARG A 114 -4.02 -12.42 12.46
N ASP A 115 -5.20 -12.45 13.07
CA ASP A 115 -5.66 -13.56 13.92
C ASP A 115 -5.73 -14.89 13.15
N LYS A 116 -5.92 -14.84 11.82
CA LYS A 116 -5.99 -16.01 10.94
C LYS A 116 -4.64 -16.33 10.25
N GLY A 117 -3.60 -15.55 10.51
CA GLY A 117 -2.31 -15.68 9.82
C GLY A 117 -2.35 -15.31 8.34
N VAL A 118 -3.33 -14.49 7.93
CA VAL A 118 -3.40 -13.91 6.59
C VAL A 118 -2.54 -12.65 6.57
N ILE A 119 -1.65 -12.55 5.59
CA ILE A 119 -0.68 -11.46 5.49
C ILE A 119 -1.41 -10.14 5.23
N VAL A 120 -1.08 -9.11 6.02
CA VAL A 120 -1.63 -7.77 5.83
C VAL A 120 -0.74 -6.95 4.90
N HIS A 121 -1.29 -6.58 3.75
CA HIS A 121 -0.69 -5.67 2.78
C HIS A 121 -1.35 -4.30 2.86
N MET A 122 -0.54 -3.23 2.92
CA MET A 122 -1.02 -1.85 2.95
C MET A 122 -0.36 -1.05 1.83
N HIS A 123 -1.16 -0.38 1.01
CA HIS A 123 -0.67 0.56 -0.01
C HIS A 123 -0.97 1.99 0.42
N SER A 124 -0.01 2.89 0.16
CA SER A 124 -0.26 4.33 0.13
C SER A 124 0.67 5.07 -0.82
N ASP A 125 0.09 5.95 -1.64
CA ASP A 125 0.84 6.97 -2.36
C ASP A 125 1.31 8.12 -1.45
N GLY A 126 2.30 8.85 -1.94
CA GLY A 126 2.85 10.05 -1.32
C GLY A 126 3.82 9.80 -0.16
N TYR A 127 4.16 10.88 0.54
CA TYR A 127 5.05 10.88 1.70
C TYR A 127 4.34 10.33 2.92
N ILE A 128 4.77 9.15 3.39
CA ILE A 128 4.19 8.47 4.56
C ILE A 128 5.19 8.22 5.68
N CYS A 129 6.40 8.77 5.61
CA CYS A 129 7.45 8.52 6.58
C CYS A 129 7.03 8.82 8.03
N ASP A 130 6.16 9.81 8.22
CA ASP A 130 5.64 10.23 9.54
C ASP A 130 4.52 9.31 10.08
N LEU A 131 3.93 8.46 9.24
CA LEU A 131 2.82 7.58 9.59
C LEU A 131 3.21 6.10 9.60
N VAL A 132 4.33 5.74 8.99
CA VAL A 132 4.63 4.32 8.74
C VAL A 132 4.80 3.51 10.02
N ASP A 133 5.34 4.10 11.08
CA ASP A 133 5.49 3.40 12.36
C ASP A 133 4.14 3.03 12.96
N ASP A 134 3.15 3.91 12.81
CA ASP A 134 1.78 3.63 13.24
C ASP A 134 1.11 2.55 12.36
N LEU A 135 1.47 2.45 11.07
CA LEU A 135 0.98 1.40 10.18
C LEU A 135 1.60 0.04 10.51
N ILE A 136 2.91 -0.03 10.69
CA ILE A 136 3.62 -1.27 11.06
C ILE A 136 3.17 -1.76 12.44
N ASP A 137 3.00 -0.88 13.42
CA ASP A 137 2.40 -1.20 14.72
C ASP A 137 0.95 -1.72 14.59
N GLY A 138 0.25 -1.35 13.52
CA GLY A 138 -1.05 -1.91 13.15
C GLY A 138 -1.00 -3.34 12.62
N GLY A 139 0.20 -3.89 12.43
CA GLY A 139 0.46 -5.25 11.95
C GLY A 139 0.45 -5.38 10.43
N VAL A 140 0.88 -4.33 9.73
CA VAL A 140 1.22 -4.39 8.31
C VAL A 140 2.52 -5.18 8.12
N GLU A 141 2.49 -6.16 7.22
CA GLU A 141 3.63 -7.06 6.94
C GLU A 141 4.24 -6.79 5.55
N ILE A 142 3.42 -6.33 4.60
CA ILE A 142 3.88 -5.82 3.31
C ILE A 142 3.45 -4.35 3.21
N ILE A 143 4.44 -3.46 3.11
CA ILE A 143 4.21 -2.03 2.90
C ILE A 143 4.48 -1.68 1.44
N ASN A 144 3.49 -1.09 0.78
CA ASN A 144 3.61 -0.54 -0.56
C ASN A 144 3.64 0.99 -0.51
N LEU A 145 4.75 1.56 -0.96
CA LEU A 145 5.04 3.00 -0.91
C LEU A 145 5.92 3.44 -2.08
N GLN A 146 5.81 4.71 -2.42
CA GLN A 146 6.54 5.32 -3.53
C GLN A 146 8.02 5.58 -3.20
N ASP A 147 8.89 5.24 -4.14
CA ASP A 147 10.35 5.34 -4.07
C ASP A 147 10.88 6.76 -3.79
N LEU A 148 10.67 7.71 -4.71
CA LEU A 148 11.34 9.01 -4.72
C LEU A 148 10.80 9.95 -3.65
N VAL A 149 9.49 9.92 -3.42
CA VAL A 149 8.84 10.82 -2.45
C VAL A 149 9.22 10.47 -1.01
N ASN A 150 9.40 9.18 -0.69
CA ASN A 150 9.83 8.73 0.63
C ASN A 150 11.36 8.66 0.76
N GLY A 151 12.07 8.50 -0.36
CA GLY A 151 13.52 8.50 -0.44
C GLY A 151 14.14 7.13 -0.17
N ILE A 152 14.88 6.60 -1.14
CA ILE A 152 15.35 5.21 -1.12
C ILE A 152 16.25 4.85 0.08
N ASP A 153 17.09 5.79 0.53
CA ASP A 153 17.95 5.58 1.70
C ASP A 153 17.16 5.46 3.00
N TRP A 154 16.08 6.25 3.13
CA TRP A 154 15.19 6.17 4.28
C TRP A 154 14.42 4.84 4.26
N ILE A 155 13.89 4.45 3.10
CA ILE A 155 13.17 3.17 2.92
C ILE A 155 14.09 2.00 3.30
N ALA A 156 15.31 1.99 2.78
CA ALA A 156 16.29 0.95 3.07
C ALA A 156 16.64 0.88 4.57
N GLY A 157 16.92 2.02 5.21
CA GLY A 157 17.22 2.05 6.65
C GLY A 157 16.04 1.59 7.52
N LYS A 158 14.81 1.88 7.08
CA LYS A 158 13.58 1.53 7.80
C LYS A 158 13.21 0.06 7.65
N PHE A 159 13.20 -0.48 6.43
CA PHE A 159 12.53 -1.76 6.14
C PHE A 159 13.42 -2.89 5.66
N ALA A 160 14.59 -2.61 5.04
CA ALA A 160 15.39 -3.67 4.44
C ALA A 160 15.77 -4.75 5.47
N GLY A 161 15.48 -6.01 5.15
CA GLY A 161 15.73 -7.14 6.06
C GLY A 161 14.70 -7.31 7.19
N LYS A 162 13.68 -6.45 7.29
CA LYS A 162 12.76 -6.39 8.45
C LYS A 162 11.29 -6.52 8.06
N VAL A 163 10.87 -5.81 7.02
CA VAL A 163 9.47 -5.77 6.52
C VAL A 163 9.53 -5.93 5.02
N CYS A 164 8.55 -6.62 4.44
CA CYS A 164 8.46 -6.71 2.99
C CYS A 164 8.09 -5.35 2.41
N VAL A 165 8.90 -4.88 1.48
CA VAL A 165 8.63 -3.66 0.72
C VAL A 165 8.11 -4.07 -0.65
N GLU A 166 6.91 -3.64 -1.00
CA GLU A 166 6.51 -3.56 -2.40
C GLU A 166 6.81 -2.13 -2.86
N LEU A 167 7.91 -1.92 -3.56
CA LEU A 167 8.32 -0.58 -3.95
C LEU A 167 7.50 -0.14 -5.16
N ASP A 168 6.79 0.98 -5.02
CA ASP A 168 6.14 1.64 -6.15
C ASP A 168 7.16 2.56 -6.85
N ILE A 169 7.55 2.16 -8.05
CA ILE A 169 8.57 2.82 -8.85
C ILE A 169 8.05 4.14 -9.41
N ASP A 170 8.92 5.15 -9.44
CA ASP A 170 8.69 6.46 -10.00
C ASP A 170 7.96 6.41 -11.34
N ARG A 171 6.92 7.24 -11.43
CA ARG A 171 6.13 7.44 -12.65
C ARG A 171 5.96 8.90 -13.02
N GLN A 172 6.69 9.80 -12.36
CA GLN A 172 6.56 11.25 -12.53
C GLN A 172 7.85 11.90 -13.04
N SER A 173 9.02 11.31 -12.78
CA SER A 173 10.30 11.98 -12.98
C SER A 173 11.24 11.19 -13.88
N VAL A 174 11.97 10.20 -13.34
CA VAL A 174 12.99 9.42 -14.02
C VAL A 174 12.41 8.58 -15.14
N THR A 175 11.28 7.89 -14.92
CA THR A 175 10.71 7.01 -15.97
C THR A 175 10.09 7.80 -17.12
N VAL A 176 9.59 9.01 -16.87
CA VAL A 176 8.96 9.87 -17.88
C VAL A 176 9.99 10.76 -18.60
N HIS A 177 10.87 11.41 -17.85
CA HIS A 177 11.76 12.47 -18.36
C HIS A 177 13.22 12.04 -18.46
N GLY A 178 13.60 10.92 -17.85
CA GLY A 178 14.96 10.39 -17.89
C GLY A 178 15.33 9.69 -19.18
N THR A 179 16.58 9.27 -19.24
CA THR A 179 17.12 8.37 -20.26
C THR A 179 16.94 6.91 -19.84
N PRO A 180 16.92 5.95 -20.79
CA PRO A 180 16.92 4.51 -20.48
C PRO A 180 18.01 4.10 -19.48
N GLN A 181 19.19 4.72 -19.55
CA GLN A 181 20.30 4.46 -18.63
C GLN A 181 20.00 4.93 -17.21
N GLN A 182 19.32 6.06 -17.05
CA GLN A 182 18.89 6.54 -15.73
C GLN A 182 17.79 5.66 -15.13
N VAL A 183 16.91 5.11 -15.98
CA VAL A 183 15.89 4.14 -15.54
C VAL A 183 16.54 2.84 -15.06
N ASP A 184 17.48 2.25 -15.81
CA ASP A 184 18.22 1.06 -15.35
C ASP A 184 18.99 1.34 -14.04
N ALA A 185 19.60 2.52 -13.92
CA ALA A 185 20.33 2.91 -12.72
C ALA A 185 19.41 3.08 -11.49
N LEU A 186 18.20 3.64 -11.66
CA LEU A 186 17.21 3.76 -10.59
C LEU A 186 16.83 2.38 -10.04
N ILE A 187 16.37 1.48 -10.91
CA ILE A 187 15.96 0.12 -10.49
C ILE A 187 17.13 -0.62 -9.83
N ARG A 188 18.35 -0.47 -10.38
CA ARG A 188 19.54 -1.07 -9.79
C ARG A 188 19.79 -0.56 -8.37
N GLU A 189 19.74 0.75 -8.16
CA GLU A 189 19.95 1.36 -6.84
C GLU A 189 18.91 0.87 -5.82
N GLU A 190 17.64 0.78 -6.21
CA GLU A 190 16.55 0.30 -5.36
C GLU A 190 16.76 -1.15 -4.93
N VAL A 191 17.11 -2.03 -5.87
CA VAL A 191 17.42 -3.44 -5.59
C VAL A 191 18.66 -3.56 -4.69
N GLU A 192 19.74 -2.85 -5.00
CA GLU A 192 20.97 -2.90 -4.20
C GLU A 192 20.73 -2.42 -2.75
N LYS A 193 19.93 -1.37 -2.58
CA LYS A 193 19.66 -0.80 -1.24
C LYS A 193 18.68 -1.62 -0.43
N ILE A 194 17.57 -2.07 -1.02
CA ILE A 194 16.46 -2.71 -0.27
C ILE A 194 16.50 -4.24 -0.37
N GLY A 195 16.93 -4.80 -1.51
CA GLY A 195 16.82 -6.23 -1.81
C GLY A 195 17.55 -7.11 -0.81
N ARG A 196 16.79 -7.80 0.05
CA ARG A 196 17.27 -8.80 1.03
C ARG A 196 16.38 -10.04 0.96
N LYS A 197 16.94 -11.21 1.28
CA LYS A 197 16.15 -12.45 1.38
C LYS A 197 15.18 -12.38 2.55
N GLU A 198 15.65 -11.83 3.67
CA GLU A 198 14.84 -11.47 4.82
C GLU A 198 14.07 -10.18 4.53
N GLY A 199 12.81 -10.07 5.00
CA GLY A 199 11.93 -8.95 4.65
C GLY A 199 11.39 -9.06 3.23
N GLY A 200 12.25 -9.19 2.22
CA GLY A 200 11.86 -9.29 0.82
C GLY A 200 11.64 -7.94 0.15
N LEU A 201 11.72 -7.95 -1.19
CA LEU A 201 11.44 -6.82 -2.06
C LEU A 201 10.55 -7.29 -3.20
N MET A 202 9.40 -6.63 -3.34
CA MET A 202 8.52 -6.66 -4.50
C MET A 202 8.62 -5.30 -5.18
N MET A 203 8.32 -5.23 -6.48
CA MET A 203 8.32 -3.98 -7.22
C MET A 203 7.07 -3.91 -8.09
N VAL A 204 6.45 -2.74 -8.12
CA VAL A 204 5.28 -2.46 -8.94
C VAL A 204 5.50 -1.18 -9.73
N TYR A 205 4.99 -1.15 -10.95
CA TYR A 205 5.04 0.03 -11.81
C TYR A 205 3.74 0.19 -12.58
N GLY A 206 3.08 1.33 -12.38
CA GLY A 206 1.94 1.77 -13.19
C GLY A 206 2.41 2.46 -14.47
N LEU A 207 2.36 1.77 -15.61
CA LEU A 207 2.66 2.38 -16.91
C LEU A 207 1.55 3.36 -17.32
N TYR A 208 1.81 4.66 -17.17
CA TYR A 208 0.87 5.71 -17.55
C TYR A 208 1.18 6.37 -18.90
N PRO A 209 0.15 6.93 -19.58
CA PRO A 209 0.33 7.71 -20.79
C PRO A 209 1.36 8.83 -20.60
N GLY A 210 2.22 9.01 -21.61
CA GLY A 210 3.32 9.98 -21.57
C GLY A 210 4.68 9.35 -21.31
N THR A 211 4.75 8.13 -20.77
CA THR A 211 6.01 7.40 -20.60
C THR A 211 6.61 7.01 -21.97
N PRO A 212 7.85 7.41 -22.31
CA PRO A 212 8.49 6.99 -23.54
C PRO A 212 8.65 5.47 -23.60
N LEU A 213 8.30 4.84 -24.73
CA LEU A 213 8.40 3.37 -24.88
C LEU A 213 9.82 2.83 -24.60
N LYS A 214 10.86 3.60 -24.95
CA LYS A 214 12.26 3.24 -24.64
C LYS A 214 12.53 3.16 -23.14
N ASN A 215 11.87 3.98 -22.33
CA ASN A 215 12.02 4.00 -20.87
C ASN A 215 11.17 2.89 -20.23
N ALA A 216 9.94 2.68 -20.72
CA ALA A 216 9.12 1.53 -20.31
C ALA A 216 9.84 0.20 -20.57
N LYS A 217 10.47 0.05 -21.75
CA LYS A 217 11.30 -1.11 -22.06
C LYS A 217 12.48 -1.23 -21.08
N ALA A 218 13.22 -0.14 -20.86
CA ALA A 218 14.37 -0.14 -19.97
C ALA A 218 14.00 -0.52 -18.52
N LEU A 219 12.84 -0.08 -18.05
CA LEU A 219 12.30 -0.44 -16.73
C LEU A 219 12.02 -1.94 -16.65
N MET A 220 11.28 -2.50 -17.62
CA MET A 220 10.98 -3.94 -17.63
C MET A 220 12.24 -4.79 -17.76
N ASP A 221 13.16 -4.41 -18.66
CA ASP A 221 14.45 -5.08 -18.82
C ASP A 221 15.25 -5.05 -17.50
N ALA A 222 15.26 -3.92 -16.79
CA ALA A 222 15.97 -3.76 -15.53
C ALA A 222 15.35 -4.60 -14.41
N MET A 223 14.01 -4.62 -14.29
CA MET A 223 13.31 -5.45 -13.30
C MET A 223 13.63 -6.94 -13.51
N GLU A 224 13.63 -7.43 -14.75
CA GLU A 224 14.02 -8.81 -15.06
C GLU A 224 15.50 -9.07 -14.76
N LYS A 225 16.38 -8.17 -15.22
CA LYS A 225 17.82 -8.27 -15.02
C LYS A 225 18.20 -8.32 -13.54
N TYR A 226 17.52 -7.54 -12.70
CA TYR A 226 17.86 -7.38 -11.28
C TYR A 226 17.02 -8.25 -10.33
N ALA A 227 16.04 -9.03 -10.80
CA ALA A 227 15.07 -9.79 -9.99
C ALA A 227 15.67 -10.72 -8.92
N PHE A 228 16.92 -11.17 -9.11
CA PHE A 228 17.60 -12.11 -8.19
C PHE A 228 18.85 -11.53 -7.52
N PHE A 229 19.04 -10.21 -7.58
CA PHE A 229 20.10 -9.55 -6.83
C PHE A 229 19.65 -9.33 -5.39
N PHE A 230 20.38 -9.92 -4.45
CA PHE A 230 20.19 -9.73 -3.01
C PHE A 230 21.56 -9.49 -2.38
N ASN A 231 21.62 -8.50 -1.49
CA ASN A 231 22.80 -8.20 -0.67
C ASN A 231 22.75 -8.96 0.67
#